data_AF-A0A7S1L8C5-F1
#
_entry.id   AF-A0A7S1L8C5-F1
#
_cell.length_a   1.000
_cell.length_b   1.000
_cell.length_c   1.000
_cell.angle_alpha   90.00
_cell.angle_beta   90.00
_cell.angle_gamma   90.00
#
_symmetry.space_group_name_H-M   'P 1'
#
loop_
_entity.id
_entity.type
_entity.pdbx_description
1 polymer ?
#
loop_
_entity_poly.entity_id
_entity_poly.type
_entity_poly.pdbx_seq_one_letter_code
_entity_poly.pdbx_strand_id
1 'polypeptide(L)'
;SRVHTCRRRSARGVTPTSDGVCFVTESGRAPLSRCAQVAVRPNCVAMCFDFGRAADQLLAYHTEKVVRLKHARVGCLYYTLVLLVLFYIVGVQLLYNNDQFDKRAVSGTPRLSIQHPTAAGCNPRDRLCVANFSSLAALPYCDVYGGAGPPAAEVQRGCTIADKHTLLPQGALGPSTLVPTRIDRATESRACGVLSGTNGTCGGGPARVTKSERSFVADIERFTVMLSHSYRRDTLSGNDNRVLGYYRECLARRGRAQRLSEVVFGAGACPGTAVLRPIECLDSSC
;
A
#
# COMPACT_ATOMS: atom_id res chain seq x y z
N SER A 1 2.77 -1.70 -12.70
CA SER A 1 1.57 -1.00 -12.22
C SER A 1 1.84 0.49 -12.12
N ARG A 2 1.43 1.28 -13.13
CA ARG A 2 1.52 2.75 -13.08
C ARG A 2 0.28 3.27 -12.36
N VAL A 3 0.47 3.80 -11.17
CA VAL A 3 -0.59 4.47 -10.40
C VAL A 3 -0.69 5.90 -10.94
N HIS A 4 -1.73 6.18 -11.73
CA HIS A 4 -2.08 7.54 -12.10
C HIS A 4 -2.80 8.20 -10.92
N THR A 5 -2.12 9.13 -10.25
CA THR A 5 -2.71 10.00 -9.23
C THR A 5 -3.55 11.08 -9.91
N CYS A 6 -4.87 10.93 -9.83
CA CYS A 6 -5.82 11.91 -10.32
C CYS A 6 -5.92 13.07 -9.31
N ARG A 7 -5.40 14.24 -9.69
CA ARG A 7 -5.40 15.47 -8.87
C ARG A 7 -6.78 16.13 -8.96
N ARG A 8 -7.64 15.92 -7.96
CA ARG A 8 -8.94 16.63 -7.83
C ARG A 8 -8.70 18.13 -7.63
N ARG A 9 -9.12 18.96 -8.60
CA ARG A 9 -9.39 20.38 -8.37
C ARG A 9 -10.74 20.51 -7.67
N SER A 10 -10.73 21.20 -6.53
CA SER A 10 -11.93 21.60 -5.79
C SER A 10 -12.63 22.73 -6.52
N ALA A 11 -13.77 22.44 -7.16
CA ALA A 11 -14.71 23.45 -7.64
C ALA A 11 -15.86 23.53 -6.64
N ARG A 12 -16.08 24.72 -6.10
CA ARG A 12 -17.19 25.04 -5.19
C ARG A 12 -18.50 25.07 -5.96
N GLY A 13 -19.54 24.52 -5.32
CA GLY A 13 -20.91 25.02 -5.39
C GLY A 13 -21.71 24.70 -6.65
N VAL A 14 -22.33 23.51 -6.69
CA VAL A 14 -23.58 23.30 -7.43
C VAL A 14 -24.44 22.33 -6.61
N THR A 15 -25.63 22.77 -6.22
CA THR A 15 -26.70 21.98 -5.58
C THR A 15 -27.34 21.00 -6.56
N PRO A 16 -27.87 19.85 -6.12
CA PRO A 16 -28.38 18.83 -7.02
C PRO A 16 -29.81 19.15 -7.47
N THR A 17 -30.05 19.11 -8.77
CA THR A 17 -31.39 18.86 -9.34
C THR A 17 -31.31 17.58 -10.16
N SER A 18 -32.39 16.81 -10.04
CA SER A 18 -32.68 15.48 -10.54
C SER A 18 -32.30 15.18 -12.00
N ASP A 19 -31.81 13.95 -12.19
CA ASP A 19 -31.89 13.09 -13.37
C ASP A 19 -31.57 13.69 -14.74
N GLY A 20 -30.33 13.48 -15.17
CA GLY A 20 -29.91 13.66 -16.55
C GLY A 20 -28.61 12.92 -16.82
N VAL A 21 -28.68 11.76 -17.47
CA VAL A 21 -27.53 11.05 -18.01
C VAL A 21 -27.04 11.83 -19.23
N CYS A 22 -25.91 12.54 -19.09
CA CYS A 22 -25.22 13.16 -20.21
C CYS A 22 -24.09 12.26 -20.69
N PHE A 23 -24.24 11.68 -21.88
CA PHE A 23 -23.12 11.15 -22.65
C PHE A 23 -22.38 12.31 -23.31
N VAL A 24 -21.11 12.51 -22.94
CA VAL A 24 -20.21 13.42 -23.65
C VAL A 24 -19.48 12.59 -24.72
N THR A 25 -19.94 12.70 -25.96
CA THR A 25 -19.15 12.27 -27.12
C THR A 25 -18.26 13.41 -27.59
N GLU A 26 -16.96 13.23 -27.46
CA GLU A 26 -15.92 14.08 -28.04
C GLU A 26 -15.96 13.92 -29.57
N SER A 27 -16.70 14.79 -30.28
CA SER A 27 -16.66 14.85 -31.74
C SER A 27 -15.95 16.13 -32.20
N GLY A 28 -14.75 15.96 -32.73
CA GLY A 28 -14.04 17.00 -33.45
C GLY A 28 -14.78 17.42 -34.73
N ARG A 29 -14.83 18.74 -34.93
CA ARG A 29 -14.90 19.49 -36.20
C ARG A 29 -15.67 18.82 -37.37
N ALA A 30 -16.91 19.28 -37.56
CA ALA A 30 -17.60 19.19 -38.85
C ALA A 30 -17.37 20.48 -39.67
N PRO A 31 -17.17 20.39 -41.00
CA PRO A 31 -17.23 21.53 -41.90
C PRO A 31 -18.68 21.84 -42.33
N LEU A 32 -18.98 23.13 -42.43
CA LEU A 32 -20.20 23.71 -42.96
C LEU A 32 -20.45 23.27 -44.42
N SER A 33 -21.48 22.47 -44.67
CA SER A 33 -22.00 22.20 -46.01
C SER A 33 -23.41 22.74 -46.15
N ARG A 34 -23.58 23.54 -47.21
CA ARG A 34 -24.74 24.34 -47.60
C ARG A 34 -26.04 23.51 -47.68
N CYS A 35 -27.10 24.02 -47.05
CA CYS A 35 -28.47 23.58 -47.29
C CYS A 35 -28.90 24.05 -48.69
N ALA A 36 -28.91 23.14 -49.67
CA ALA A 36 -29.66 23.33 -50.91
C ALA A 36 -31.15 23.06 -50.63
N GLN A 37 -31.97 24.09 -50.76
CA GLN A 37 -33.42 23.98 -50.69
C GLN A 37 -33.92 23.24 -51.94
N VAL A 38 -34.37 22.00 -51.76
CA VAL A 38 -35.08 21.24 -52.80
C VAL A 38 -36.57 21.55 -52.68
N ALA A 39 -37.12 22.16 -53.73
CA ALA A 39 -38.53 22.48 -53.86
C ALA A 39 -39.37 21.20 -53.95
N VAL A 40 -40.31 21.04 -53.02
CA VAL A 40 -41.26 19.92 -52.97
C VAL A 40 -42.40 20.21 -53.95
N ARG A 41 -42.51 19.42 -55.03
CA ARG A 41 -43.71 19.36 -55.87
C ARG A 41 -44.71 18.37 -55.26
N PRO A 42 -45.98 18.74 -55.06
CA PRO A 42 -47.01 17.82 -54.60
C PRO A 42 -47.58 17.07 -55.79
N ASN A 43 -47.00 15.92 -56.13
CA ASN A 43 -47.67 14.95 -57.00
C ASN A 43 -48.08 13.76 -56.15
N CYS A 44 -49.40 13.53 -56.13
CA CYS A 44 -50.05 12.36 -55.56
C CYS A 44 -49.37 11.08 -56.05
N VAL A 45 -48.61 10.42 -55.18
CA VAL A 45 -48.13 9.07 -55.41
C VAL A 45 -49.11 8.13 -54.72
N ALA A 46 -49.82 7.35 -55.54
CA ALA A 46 -50.59 6.21 -55.07
C ALA A 46 -49.69 5.31 -54.22
N MET A 47 -49.97 5.26 -52.91
CA MET A 47 -49.37 4.28 -52.00
C MET A 47 -49.93 2.89 -52.34
N CYS A 48 -49.33 2.24 -53.33
CA CYS A 48 -49.29 0.79 -53.33
C CYS A 48 -48.24 0.39 -52.28
N PHE A 49 -48.72 -0.11 -51.14
CA PHE A 49 -47.89 -0.70 -50.09
C PHE A 49 -47.26 -1.99 -50.63
N ASP A 50 -46.10 -1.85 -51.28
CA ASP A 50 -45.24 -2.92 -51.78
C ASP A 50 -44.50 -3.59 -50.59
N PHE A 51 -45.27 -4.17 -49.65
CA PHE A 51 -44.74 -4.76 -48.39
C PHE A 51 -43.71 -5.87 -48.66
N GLY A 52 -43.75 -6.51 -49.84
CA GLY A 52 -42.78 -7.53 -50.24
C GLY A 52 -41.37 -7.00 -50.51
N ARG A 53 -41.23 -5.83 -51.17
CA ARG A 53 -39.90 -5.31 -51.53
C ARG A 53 -39.14 -4.70 -50.35
N ALA A 54 -39.87 -4.18 -49.37
CA ALA A 54 -39.27 -3.66 -48.14
C ALA A 54 -38.72 -4.78 -47.24
N ALA A 55 -39.39 -5.94 -47.22
CA ALA A 55 -38.93 -7.10 -46.46
C ALA A 55 -37.64 -7.69 -47.06
N ASP A 56 -37.55 -7.78 -48.39
CA ASP A 56 -36.35 -8.28 -49.09
C ASP A 56 -35.14 -7.37 -48.89
N GLN A 57 -35.33 -6.04 -48.84
CA GLN A 57 -34.24 -5.11 -48.52
C GLN A 57 -33.83 -5.15 -47.05
N LEU A 58 -34.76 -5.41 -46.12
CA LEU A 58 -34.47 -5.53 -44.69
C LEU A 58 -33.72 -6.83 -44.36
N LEU A 59 -33.99 -7.90 -45.11
CA LEU A 59 -33.36 -9.21 -44.96
C LEU A 59 -32.17 -9.41 -45.90
N ALA A 60 -31.79 -8.39 -46.68
CA ALA A 60 -30.66 -8.48 -47.59
C ALA A 60 -29.34 -8.59 -46.81
N TYR A 61 -28.73 -9.77 -46.84
CA TYR A 61 -27.38 -9.98 -46.33
C TYR A 61 -26.36 -9.58 -47.39
N HIS A 62 -25.66 -8.47 -47.15
CA HIS A 62 -24.61 -8.01 -48.04
C HIS A 62 -23.33 -8.83 -47.78
N THR A 63 -22.92 -9.66 -48.74
CA THR A 63 -21.62 -10.37 -48.70
C THR A 63 -20.58 -9.62 -49.53
N GLU A 64 -19.39 -9.45 -49.00
CA GLU A 64 -18.26 -8.99 -49.80
C GLU A 64 -17.86 -10.07 -50.83
N LYS A 65 -17.67 -9.65 -52.08
CA LYS A 65 -17.19 -10.55 -53.13
C LYS A 65 -15.71 -10.87 -52.88
N VAL A 66 -15.45 -12.06 -52.34
CA VAL A 66 -14.08 -12.53 -52.06
C VAL A 66 -13.41 -13.03 -53.34
N VAL A 67 -12.31 -12.41 -53.76
CA VAL A 67 -11.47 -12.90 -54.86
C VAL A 67 -10.37 -13.81 -54.31
N ARG A 68 -10.28 -15.05 -54.82
CA ARG A 68 -9.26 -16.02 -54.39
C ARG A 68 -7.97 -15.85 -55.19
N LEU A 69 -6.92 -15.36 -54.54
CA LEU A 69 -5.58 -15.24 -55.12
C LEU A 69 -4.76 -16.50 -54.86
N LYS A 70 -4.32 -17.18 -55.93
CA LYS A 70 -3.51 -18.41 -55.83
C LYS A 70 -2.00 -18.08 -55.93
N HIS A 71 -1.44 -17.54 -54.85
CA HIS A 71 -0.01 -17.22 -54.77
C HIS A 71 0.64 -17.79 -53.50
N ALA A 72 1.64 -18.66 -53.66
CA ALA A 72 2.29 -19.37 -52.55
C ALA A 72 2.98 -18.43 -51.54
N ARG A 73 3.62 -17.36 -52.01
CA ARG A 73 4.34 -16.39 -51.14
C ARG A 73 3.39 -15.61 -50.22
N VAL A 74 2.27 -15.14 -50.77
CA VAL A 74 1.26 -14.40 -50.03
C VAL A 74 0.58 -15.32 -49.00
N GLY A 75 0.29 -16.57 -49.39
CA GLY A 75 -0.24 -17.58 -48.47
C GLY A 75 0.73 -17.90 -47.32
N CYS A 76 2.01 -18.12 -47.63
CA CYS A 76 3.03 -18.39 -46.61
C CYS A 76 3.18 -17.23 -45.63
N LEU A 77 3.23 -15.99 -46.11
CA LEU A 77 3.29 -14.80 -45.27
C LEU A 77 2.06 -14.72 -44.35
N TYR A 78 0.87 -14.95 -44.89
CA TYR A 78 -0.38 -14.96 -44.12
C TYR A 78 -0.35 -16.00 -43.00
N TYR A 79 -0.03 -17.27 -43.31
CA TYR A 79 0.02 -18.33 -42.29
C TYR A 79 1.13 -18.11 -41.26
N THR A 80 2.26 -17.55 -41.66
CA THR A 80 3.35 -17.21 -40.74
C THR A 80 2.93 -16.12 -39.75
N LEU A 81 2.26 -15.07 -40.23
CA LEU A 81 1.74 -14.01 -39.36
C LEU A 81 0.65 -14.53 -38.41
N VAL A 82 -0.27 -15.36 -38.91
CA VAL A 82 -1.29 -16.01 -38.07
C VAL A 82 -0.64 -16.89 -37.00
N LEU A 83 0.38 -17.67 -37.36
CA LEU A 83 1.11 -18.53 -36.42
C LEU A 83 1.88 -17.72 -35.38
N LEU A 84 2.49 -16.60 -35.77
CA LEU A 84 3.18 -15.69 -34.84
C LEU A 84 2.19 -15.09 -33.83
N VAL A 85 1.03 -14.62 -34.28
CA VAL A 85 -0.03 -14.10 -33.39
C VAL A 85 -0.52 -15.20 -32.45
N LEU A 86 -0.75 -16.41 -32.94
CA LEU A 86 -1.16 -17.55 -32.12
C LEU A 86 -0.09 -17.89 -31.07
N PHE A 87 1.19 -17.91 -31.45
CA PHE A 87 2.29 -18.18 -30.52
C PHE A 87 2.42 -17.07 -29.47
N TYR A 88 2.17 -15.81 -29.84
CA TYR A 88 2.16 -14.69 -28.89
C TYR A 88 1.01 -14.81 -27.88
N ILE A 89 -0.22 -15.08 -28.34
CA ILE A 89 -1.37 -15.23 -27.44
C ILE A 89 -1.19 -16.45 -26.52
N VAL A 90 -0.85 -17.61 -27.08
CA VAL A 90 -0.73 -18.84 -26.29
C VAL A 90 0.52 -18.80 -25.40
N GLY A 91 1.67 -18.43 -25.96
CA GLY A 91 2.95 -18.45 -25.24
C GLY A 91 3.12 -17.30 -24.25
N VAL A 92 2.86 -16.06 -24.67
CA VAL A 92 3.10 -14.89 -23.82
C VAL A 92 1.89 -14.58 -22.94
N GLN A 93 0.69 -14.51 -23.50
CA GLN A 93 -0.49 -14.09 -22.71
C GLN A 93 -0.99 -15.22 -21.81
N LEU A 94 -1.18 -16.43 -22.35
CA LEU A 94 -1.62 -17.57 -21.55
C LEU A 94 -0.47 -18.10 -20.67
N LEU A 95 0.56 -18.71 -21.27
CA LEU A 95 1.55 -19.45 -20.48
C LEU A 95 2.43 -18.55 -19.59
N TYR A 96 2.96 -17.43 -20.13
CA TYR A 96 3.88 -16.58 -19.38
C TYR A 96 3.16 -15.62 -18.40
N ASN A 97 2.17 -14.85 -18.88
CA ASN A 97 1.44 -13.90 -18.03
C ASN A 97 0.42 -14.57 -17.11
N ASN A 98 0.10 -15.84 -17.35
CA ASN A 98 -0.85 -16.62 -16.55
C ASN A 98 -2.25 -15.99 -16.53
N ASP A 99 -2.68 -15.42 -17.66
CA ASP A 99 -3.96 -14.69 -17.75
C ASP A 99 -5.18 -15.62 -17.81
N GLN A 100 -5.00 -16.92 -18.02
CA GLN A 100 -6.04 -17.94 -17.79
C GLN A 100 -6.42 -18.12 -16.32
N PHE A 101 -5.58 -17.64 -15.39
CA PHE A 101 -5.86 -17.75 -13.96
C PHE A 101 -6.51 -16.48 -13.44
N ASP A 102 -7.64 -16.64 -12.74
CA ASP A 102 -8.30 -15.56 -12.04
C ASP A 102 -7.42 -15.08 -10.86
N LYS A 103 -6.71 -13.97 -11.06
CA LYS A 103 -5.82 -13.34 -10.08
C LYS A 103 -6.66 -12.66 -9.00
N ARG A 104 -6.96 -13.37 -7.91
CA ARG A 104 -7.69 -12.80 -6.78
C ARG A 104 -6.75 -12.18 -5.77
N ALA A 105 -7.18 -11.04 -5.23
CA ALA A 105 -6.50 -10.39 -4.13
C ALA A 105 -6.51 -11.29 -2.89
N VAL A 106 -5.35 -11.42 -2.24
CA VAL A 106 -5.24 -12.06 -0.94
C VAL A 106 -5.58 -11.01 0.12
N SER A 107 -6.59 -11.28 0.95
CA SER A 107 -6.86 -10.47 2.12
C SER A 107 -6.15 -11.07 3.32
N GLY A 108 -5.63 -10.23 4.20
CA GLY A 108 -4.86 -10.70 5.34
C GLY A 108 -4.65 -9.60 6.36
N THR A 109 -4.29 -10.00 7.58
CA THR A 109 -3.99 -9.06 8.65
C THR A 109 -2.56 -9.31 9.13
N PRO A 110 -1.61 -8.44 8.79
CA PRO A 110 -0.29 -8.46 9.41
C PRO A 110 -0.37 -7.84 10.81
N ARG A 111 0.36 -8.41 11.75
CA ARG A 111 0.52 -7.91 13.11
C ARG A 111 2.01 -7.82 13.42
N LEU A 112 2.46 -6.61 13.71
CA LEU A 112 3.80 -6.37 14.23
C LEU A 112 3.77 -6.35 15.75
N SER A 113 4.78 -6.95 16.36
CA SER A 113 4.98 -6.83 17.81
C SER A 113 6.46 -6.83 18.14
N ILE A 114 6.84 -5.99 19.09
CA ILE A 114 8.20 -5.92 19.59
C ILE A 114 8.37 -6.87 20.78
N GLN A 115 9.56 -7.46 20.87
CA GLN A 115 9.99 -8.31 21.97
C GLN A 115 11.27 -7.74 22.56
N HIS A 116 11.38 -7.81 23.89
CA HIS A 116 12.59 -7.41 24.60
C HIS A 116 13.73 -8.37 24.26
N PRO A 117 15.00 -7.94 24.38
CA PRO A 117 16.13 -8.83 24.16
C PRO A 117 16.14 -9.96 25.19
N THR A 118 16.28 -11.20 24.73
CA THR A 118 16.32 -12.40 25.57
C THR A 118 17.71 -13.04 25.57
N ALA A 119 18.03 -13.80 26.61
CA ALA A 119 19.25 -14.60 26.65
C ALA A 119 19.18 -15.70 25.58
N ALA A 120 20.18 -15.81 24.71
CA ALA A 120 20.24 -16.79 23.62
C ALA A 120 19.08 -16.76 22.60
N GLY A 121 18.33 -15.66 22.51
CA GLY A 121 17.24 -15.52 21.54
C GLY A 121 16.02 -16.42 21.82
N CYS A 122 15.84 -16.87 23.08
CA CYS A 122 14.66 -17.65 23.45
C CYS A 122 13.36 -16.86 23.31
N ASN A 123 12.23 -17.58 23.25
CA ASN A 123 10.91 -16.99 23.20
C ASN A 123 10.54 -16.36 24.55
N PRO A 124 10.24 -15.05 24.63
CA PRO A 124 9.90 -14.39 25.89
C PRO A 124 8.59 -14.87 26.53
N ARG A 125 7.83 -15.73 25.84
CA ARG A 125 6.66 -16.42 26.41
C ARG A 125 7.04 -17.63 27.27
N ASP A 126 8.25 -18.16 27.10
CA ASP A 126 8.71 -19.31 27.86
C ASP A 126 9.12 -18.91 29.27
N ARG A 127 8.71 -19.71 30.25
CA ARG A 127 8.98 -19.46 31.67
C ARG A 127 10.47 -19.48 32.04
N LEU A 128 11.27 -20.17 31.24
CA LEU A 128 12.72 -20.28 31.44
C LEU A 128 13.50 -19.20 30.67
N CYS A 129 12.81 -18.38 29.86
CA CYS A 129 13.45 -17.35 29.07
C CYS A 129 13.74 -16.12 29.94
N VAL A 130 15.01 -15.76 30.03
CA VAL A 130 15.47 -14.63 30.84
C VAL A 130 15.73 -13.43 29.94
N ALA A 131 15.23 -12.25 30.33
CA ALA A 131 15.53 -11.01 29.63
C ALA A 131 17.02 -10.65 29.76
N ASN A 132 17.64 -10.20 28.67
CA ASN A 132 19.07 -9.92 28.58
C ASN A 132 19.33 -8.48 28.16
N PHE A 133 19.02 -7.55 29.07
CA PHE A 133 19.37 -6.14 28.93
C PHE A 133 20.84 -5.92 29.27
N SER A 134 21.50 -5.07 28.48
CA SER A 134 22.81 -4.52 28.79
C SER A 134 22.70 -3.62 30.04
N SER A 135 23.79 -3.51 30.79
CA SER A 135 23.83 -2.54 31.87
C SER A 135 23.76 -1.12 31.30
N LEU A 136 23.07 -0.21 32.00
CA LEU A 136 22.95 1.19 31.56
C LEU A 136 24.33 1.86 31.40
N ALA A 137 25.31 1.45 32.20
CA ALA A 137 26.69 1.94 32.14
C ALA A 137 27.48 1.44 30.92
N ALA A 138 26.98 0.45 30.18
CA ALA A 138 27.59 -0.05 28.94
C ALA A 138 27.03 0.63 27.67
N LEU A 139 25.95 1.40 27.78
CA LEU A 139 25.26 2.03 26.65
C LEU A 139 25.81 3.45 26.41
N PRO A 140 26.42 3.74 25.24
CA PRO A 140 27.15 4.99 25.00
C PRO A 140 26.26 6.26 24.96
N TYR A 141 24.95 6.09 24.77
CA TYR A 141 23.94 7.16 24.75
C TYR A 141 23.31 7.42 26.13
N CYS A 142 23.62 6.62 27.14
CA CYS A 142 23.18 6.84 28.51
C CYS A 142 24.16 7.75 29.26
N ASP A 143 23.64 8.56 30.17
CA ASP A 143 24.41 9.48 31.02
C ASP A 143 25.32 8.77 32.03
N VAL A 144 24.97 7.56 32.44
CA VAL A 144 25.76 6.70 33.35
C VAL A 144 26.86 5.90 32.65
N TYR A 145 27.16 6.18 31.39
CA TYR A 145 28.13 5.41 30.60
C TYR A 145 29.55 5.47 31.18
N GLY A 146 30.12 4.30 31.51
CA GLY A 146 31.43 4.18 32.18
C GLY A 146 32.65 4.12 31.24
N GLY A 147 32.46 4.19 29.92
CA GLY A 147 33.56 4.28 28.96
C GLY A 147 34.23 2.96 28.54
N ALA A 148 33.74 1.80 28.98
CA ALA A 148 34.38 0.50 28.70
C ALA A 148 34.20 -0.04 27.26
N GLY A 149 33.58 0.71 26.35
CA GLY A 149 33.22 0.25 25.01
C GLY A 149 33.36 1.33 23.92
N PRO A 150 32.40 1.46 22.98
CA PRO A 150 32.46 2.45 21.91
C PRO A 150 32.58 3.89 22.45
N PRO A 151 33.03 4.86 21.63
CA PRO A 151 33.08 6.25 22.06
C PRO A 151 31.70 6.72 22.53
N ALA A 152 31.68 7.53 23.58
CA ALA A 152 30.46 8.14 24.09
C ALA A 152 29.71 8.85 22.95
N ALA A 153 28.37 8.70 22.92
CA ALA A 153 27.56 9.41 21.95
C ALA A 153 27.63 10.92 22.21
N GLU A 154 27.50 11.73 21.16
CA GLU A 154 27.49 13.20 21.26
C GLU A 154 26.42 13.72 22.23
N VAL A 155 25.28 13.01 22.32
CA VAL A 155 24.16 13.35 23.20
C VAL A 155 23.88 12.19 24.15
N GLN A 156 24.15 12.42 25.44
CA GLN A 156 23.78 11.50 26.51
C GLN A 156 22.60 12.03 27.32
N ARG A 157 21.70 11.13 27.73
CA ARG A 157 20.55 11.41 28.59
C ARG A 157 20.29 10.23 29.53
N GLY A 158 19.48 10.46 30.56
CA GLY A 158 18.98 9.40 31.42
C GLY A 158 18.31 8.31 30.59
N CYS A 159 18.61 7.06 30.90
CA CYS A 159 18.05 5.90 30.22
C CYS A 159 17.04 5.18 31.11
N THR A 160 16.00 4.63 30.49
CA THR A 160 15.02 3.78 31.18
C THR A 160 14.86 2.48 30.42
N ILE A 161 14.81 1.37 31.16
CA ILE A 161 14.44 0.08 30.61
C ILE A 161 12.92 0.08 30.45
N ALA A 162 12.45 -0.13 29.23
CA ALA A 162 11.04 -0.13 28.90
C ALA A 162 10.69 -1.39 28.13
N ASP A 163 9.65 -2.09 28.57
CA ASP A 163 9.15 -3.29 27.91
C ASP A 163 8.09 -2.94 26.85
N LYS A 164 7.55 -3.98 26.19
CA LYS A 164 6.48 -3.82 25.20
C LYS A 164 5.28 -3.05 25.75
N HIS A 165 4.88 -3.30 27.01
CA HIS A 165 3.70 -2.67 27.61
C HIS A 165 3.95 -1.19 27.91
N THR A 166 5.18 -0.83 28.27
CA THR A 166 5.58 0.57 28.48
C THR A 166 5.68 1.34 27.17
N LEU A 167 6.23 0.71 26.12
CA LEU A 167 6.42 1.35 24.81
C LEU A 167 5.12 1.45 24.00
N LEU A 168 4.21 0.48 24.16
CA LEU A 168 2.97 0.35 23.40
C LEU A 168 1.81 0.00 24.34
N PRO A 169 1.37 0.92 25.21
CA PRO A 169 0.31 0.64 26.18
C PRO A 169 -1.03 0.29 25.52
N GLN A 170 -1.28 0.81 24.32
CA GLN A 170 -2.48 0.51 23.52
C GLN A 170 -2.28 -0.70 22.58
N GLY A 171 -1.08 -1.31 22.59
CA GLY A 171 -0.69 -2.33 21.61
C GLY A 171 -0.43 -1.77 20.21
N ALA A 172 -0.26 -2.69 19.25
CA ALA A 172 -0.14 -2.34 17.83
C ALA A 172 -1.55 -2.21 17.23
N LEU A 173 -1.98 -0.97 16.96
CA LEU A 173 -3.33 -0.66 16.47
C LEU A 173 -3.49 -0.80 14.93
N GLY A 174 -2.49 -1.34 14.22
CA GLY A 174 -2.54 -1.43 12.77
C GLY A 174 -1.37 -2.19 12.13
N PRO A 175 -1.22 -2.08 10.79
CA PRO A 175 -0.16 -2.75 10.04
C PRO A 175 1.21 -2.09 10.25
N SER A 176 1.25 -0.91 10.86
CA SER A 176 2.46 -0.21 11.27
C SER A 176 2.54 -0.14 12.80
N THR A 177 3.76 -0.10 13.32
CA THR A 177 4.02 0.06 14.75
C THR A 177 5.15 1.06 14.92
N LEU A 178 4.96 2.02 15.82
CA LEU A 178 6.00 2.96 16.21
C LEU A 178 6.82 2.32 17.32
N VAL A 179 8.14 2.28 17.15
CA VAL A 179 9.07 1.87 18.21
C VAL A 179 9.76 3.14 18.74
N PRO A 180 9.33 3.68 19.89
CA PRO A 180 9.90 4.93 20.39
C PRO A 180 11.30 4.67 20.93
N THR A 181 12.26 5.48 20.50
CA THR A 181 13.64 5.46 21.02
C THR A 181 13.84 6.46 22.17
N ARG A 182 12.89 7.40 22.34
CA ARG A 182 12.88 8.42 23.37
C ARG A 182 11.48 8.53 23.99
N ILE A 183 11.43 8.68 25.31
CA ILE A 183 10.22 8.91 26.08
C ILE A 183 10.34 10.26 26.78
N ASP A 184 9.44 11.17 26.46
CA ASP A 184 9.29 12.47 27.12
C ASP A 184 8.11 12.37 28.10
N ARG A 185 8.38 12.47 29.41
CA ARG A 185 7.36 12.48 30.46
C ARG A 185 7.14 13.91 30.92
N ALA A 186 5.89 14.34 30.96
CA ALA A 186 5.48 15.62 31.53
C ALA A 186 4.51 15.35 32.68
N THR A 187 4.87 15.79 33.88
CA THR A 187 3.95 15.80 35.01
C THR A 187 3.22 17.14 34.99
N GLU A 188 1.91 17.08 34.83
CA GLU A 188 1.05 18.25 34.85
C GLU A 188 0.35 18.34 36.20
N SER A 189 0.44 19.50 36.86
CA SER A 189 -0.40 19.79 38.01
C SER A 189 -1.54 20.69 37.59
N ARG A 190 -2.71 20.50 38.22
CA ARG A 190 -3.82 21.44 38.06
C ARG A 190 -3.34 22.83 38.50
N ALA A 191 -3.60 23.85 37.69
CA ALA A 191 -3.20 25.23 37.99
C ALA A 191 -3.95 25.83 39.20
N CYS A 192 -5.03 25.18 39.64
CA CYS A 192 -5.80 25.61 40.80
C CYS A 192 -5.23 24.98 42.08
N GLY A 193 -4.82 25.83 43.01
CA GLY A 193 -4.55 25.40 44.38
C GLY A 193 -5.80 24.84 45.05
N VAL A 194 -5.61 24.18 46.20
CA VAL A 194 -6.71 23.70 47.05
C VAL A 194 -7.62 24.89 47.35
N LEU A 195 -8.85 24.83 46.86
CA LEU A 195 -9.84 25.89 47.03
C LEU A 195 -10.27 25.89 48.50
N SER A 196 -9.65 26.73 49.33
CA SER A 196 -10.01 26.90 50.75
C SER A 196 -11.33 27.68 50.96
N GLY A 197 -12.30 27.55 50.06
CA GLY A 197 -13.59 28.25 50.16
C GLY A 197 -14.70 27.54 49.39
N THR A 198 -15.88 27.50 49.99
CA THR A 198 -17.07 26.72 49.58
C THR A 198 -17.61 27.02 48.17
N ASN A 199 -17.16 28.09 47.51
CA ASN A 199 -17.58 28.47 46.15
C ASN A 199 -16.40 28.74 45.19
N GLY A 200 -15.25 28.11 45.41
CA GLY A 200 -14.11 28.26 44.52
C GLY A 200 -14.36 27.66 43.14
N THR A 201 -14.73 28.46 42.15
CA THR A 201 -14.65 28.05 40.76
C THR A 201 -13.18 28.07 40.34
N CYS A 202 -12.60 26.88 40.17
CA CYS A 202 -11.31 26.75 39.52
C CYS A 202 -11.48 27.24 38.08
N GLY A 203 -11.19 28.52 37.84
CA GLY A 203 -11.15 29.10 36.51
C GLY A 203 -10.24 28.21 35.67
N GLY A 204 -10.79 27.59 34.62
CA GLY A 204 -10.23 26.46 33.89
C GLY A 204 -8.94 26.75 33.12
N GLY A 205 -7.93 27.29 33.78
CA GLY A 205 -6.61 27.49 33.23
C GLY A 205 -6.01 26.15 32.80
N PRO A 206 -5.23 26.14 31.71
CA PRO A 206 -4.58 24.94 31.23
C PRO A 206 -3.69 24.35 32.33
N ALA A 207 -3.58 23.02 32.35
CA ALA A 207 -2.69 22.34 33.30
C ALA A 207 -1.25 22.87 33.13
N ARG A 208 -0.56 23.08 34.26
CA ARG A 208 0.81 23.58 34.25
C ARG A 208 1.76 22.39 34.33
N VAL A 209 2.64 22.26 33.35
CA VAL A 209 3.73 21.27 33.39
C VAL A 209 4.67 21.66 34.54
N THR A 210 4.72 20.83 35.58
CA THR A 210 5.58 21.04 36.76
C THR A 210 6.94 20.38 36.59
N LYS A 211 6.97 19.25 35.89
CA LYS A 211 8.20 18.49 35.65
C LYS A 211 8.18 17.96 34.23
N SER A 212 9.29 18.10 33.51
CA SER A 212 9.52 17.44 32.23
C SER A 212 10.80 16.63 32.30
N GLU A 213 10.69 15.34 32.04
CA GLU A 213 11.80 14.40 32.03
C GLU A 213 11.92 13.83 30.61
N ARG A 214 13.14 13.78 30.09
CA ARG A 214 13.43 13.14 28.81
C ARG A 214 14.34 11.98 29.06
N SER A 215 13.94 10.80 28.60
CA SER A 215 14.70 9.58 28.76
C SER A 215 14.84 8.82 27.46
N PHE A 216 15.99 8.19 27.24
CA PHE A 216 16.16 7.23 26.16
C PHE A 216 15.71 5.84 26.59
N VAL A 217 15.28 5.05 25.62
CA VAL A 217 14.95 3.63 25.83
C VAL A 217 16.22 2.82 25.71
N ALA A 218 16.60 2.14 26.80
CA ALA A 218 17.79 1.30 26.83
C ALA A 218 17.65 0.06 25.93
N ASP A 219 18.72 -0.31 25.24
CA ASP A 219 18.86 -1.47 24.35
C ASP A 219 17.83 -1.57 23.22
N ILE A 220 17.18 -0.48 22.82
CA ILE A 220 16.11 -0.54 21.80
C ILE A 220 16.58 -1.11 20.45
N GLU A 221 17.87 -0.97 20.16
CA GLU A 221 18.55 -1.55 18.99
C GLU A 221 18.64 -3.08 19.00
N ARG A 222 18.53 -3.71 20.17
CA ARG A 222 18.55 -5.18 20.34
C ARG A 222 17.15 -5.78 20.43
N PHE A 223 16.09 -4.99 20.25
CA PHE A 223 14.73 -5.50 20.27
C PHE A 223 14.44 -6.31 19.01
N THR A 224 13.75 -7.42 19.18
CA THR A 224 13.31 -8.25 18.06
C THR A 224 11.91 -7.83 17.63
N VAL A 225 11.72 -7.61 16.34
CA VAL A 225 10.40 -7.35 15.76
C VAL A 225 9.83 -8.66 15.24
N MET A 226 8.75 -9.12 15.86
CA MET A 226 7.99 -10.28 15.42
C MET A 226 6.88 -9.84 14.47
N LEU A 227 6.90 -10.40 13.26
CA LEU A 227 5.85 -10.26 12.27
C LEU A 227 4.99 -11.53 12.26
N SER A 228 3.76 -11.41 12.72
CA SER A 228 2.74 -12.46 12.57
C SER A 228 1.80 -12.06 11.44
N HIS A 229 1.35 -13.02 10.65
CA HIS A 229 0.43 -12.73 9.54
C HIS A 229 -0.58 -13.85 9.36
N SER A 230 -1.79 -13.47 8.94
CA SER A 230 -2.80 -14.40 8.44
C SER A 230 -3.24 -13.95 7.07
N TYR A 231 -3.58 -14.92 6.22
CA TYR A 231 -4.08 -14.66 4.89
C TYR A 231 -5.30 -15.53 4.58
N ARG A 232 -6.18 -14.99 3.76
CA ARG A 232 -7.39 -15.65 3.28
C ARG A 232 -7.63 -15.28 1.82
N ARG A 233 -7.96 -16.28 1.03
CA ARG A 233 -8.37 -16.18 -0.37
C ARG A 233 -9.39 -17.27 -0.63
N ASP A 234 -10.67 -16.89 -0.75
CA ASP A 234 -11.79 -17.81 -0.93
C ASP A 234 -11.84 -18.91 0.16
N THR A 235 -11.62 -20.16 -0.22
CA THR A 235 -11.57 -21.34 0.64
C THR A 235 -10.17 -21.61 1.19
N LEU A 236 -9.12 -20.97 0.64
CA LEU A 236 -7.76 -21.11 1.12
C LEU A 236 -7.51 -20.07 2.21
N SER A 237 -7.13 -20.54 3.40
CA SER A 237 -6.64 -19.68 4.47
C SER A 237 -5.40 -20.29 5.10
N GLY A 238 -4.55 -19.42 5.64
CA GLY A 238 -3.32 -19.81 6.29
C GLY A 238 -2.81 -18.72 7.22
N ASN A 239 -1.78 -19.08 7.97
CA ASN A 239 -1.09 -18.21 8.90
C ASN A 239 0.43 -18.41 8.79
N ASP A 240 1.14 -17.66 9.61
CA ASP A 240 2.60 -17.66 9.77
C ASP A 240 3.19 -19.06 10.00
N ASN A 241 2.49 -19.94 10.72
CA ASN A 241 2.98 -21.29 11.02
C ASN A 241 3.01 -22.24 9.79
N ARG A 242 2.40 -21.87 8.66
CA ARG A 242 2.31 -22.74 7.48
C ARG A 242 3.15 -22.26 6.30
N VAL A 243 3.57 -21.00 6.32
CA VAL A 243 4.22 -20.36 5.18
C VAL A 243 5.40 -19.54 5.67
N LEU A 244 6.58 -19.88 5.16
CA LEU A 244 7.79 -19.11 5.44
C LEU A 244 7.68 -17.71 4.81
N GLY A 245 7.77 -16.69 5.66
CA GLY A 245 7.82 -15.30 5.22
C GLY A 245 9.20 -14.91 4.71
N TYR A 246 9.25 -13.91 3.83
CA TYR A 246 10.49 -13.31 3.35
C TYR A 246 10.40 -11.80 3.44
N TYR A 247 11.52 -11.16 3.78
CA TYR A 247 11.68 -9.71 3.72
C TYR A 247 12.76 -9.34 2.71
N ARG A 248 12.68 -8.12 2.18
CA ARG A 248 13.70 -7.59 1.26
C ARG A 248 14.58 -6.62 2.03
N GLU A 249 15.85 -6.96 2.14
CA GLU A 249 16.87 -6.06 2.66
C GLU A 249 17.51 -5.30 1.50
N CYS A 250 17.64 -3.98 1.65
CA CYS A 250 18.35 -3.16 0.68
C CYS A 250 19.84 -3.12 1.01
N LEU A 251 20.67 -3.85 0.26
CA LEU A 251 22.12 -3.77 0.38
C LEU A 251 22.63 -2.56 -0.40
N ALA A 252 22.56 -1.37 0.20
CA ALA A 252 23.26 -0.21 -0.32
C ALA A 252 24.75 -0.30 0.01
N ARG A 253 25.63 0.09 -0.94
CA ARG A 253 27.06 0.23 -0.65
C ARG A 253 27.24 1.25 0.49
N ARG A 254 27.78 0.78 1.62
CA ARG A 254 28.14 1.58 2.80
C ARG A 254 28.97 2.79 2.35
N GLY A 255 28.35 3.97 2.29
CA GLY A 255 29.02 5.18 1.79
C GLY A 255 28.19 6.46 1.86
N ARG A 256 26.85 6.35 1.87
CA ARG A 256 25.98 7.48 2.23
C ARG A 256 24.98 7.02 3.28
N ALA A 257 24.94 7.74 4.40
CA ALA A 257 23.84 7.66 5.35
C ALA A 257 22.55 7.93 4.56
N GLN A 258 21.77 6.88 4.32
CA GLN A 258 20.47 7.04 3.70
C GLN A 258 19.61 7.87 4.65
N ARG A 259 18.95 8.90 4.13
CA ARG A 259 17.97 9.65 4.94
C ARG A 259 16.94 8.65 5.43
N LEU A 260 16.91 8.43 6.74
CA LEU A 260 16.03 7.46 7.40
C LEU A 260 14.57 7.64 6.95
N SER A 261 14.15 8.87 6.66
CA SER A 261 12.82 9.19 6.11
C SER A 261 12.53 8.49 4.78
N GLU A 262 13.49 8.37 3.87
CA GLU A 262 13.25 7.77 2.54
C GLU A 262 13.11 6.25 2.61
N VAL A 263 13.84 5.63 3.55
CA VAL A 263 13.76 4.20 3.87
C VAL A 263 12.49 3.88 4.66
N VAL A 264 12.12 4.71 5.64
CA VAL A 264 10.95 4.51 6.52
C VAL A 264 9.63 4.76 5.78
N PHE A 265 9.57 5.73 4.87
CA PHE A 265 8.33 6.08 4.16
C PHE A 265 8.16 5.35 2.82
N GLY A 266 9.05 4.39 2.49
CA GLY A 266 8.84 3.41 1.40
C GLY A 266 8.72 3.99 -0.01
N ALA A 267 9.03 5.27 -0.21
CA ALA A 267 8.95 5.93 -1.51
C ALA A 267 10.26 5.84 -2.31
N GLY A 268 11.39 5.56 -1.65
CA GLY A 268 12.67 5.38 -2.30
C GLY A 268 12.81 3.98 -2.90
N ALA A 269 13.04 3.90 -4.22
CA ALA A 269 13.56 2.66 -4.81
C ALA A 269 14.88 2.32 -4.11
N CYS A 270 15.05 1.08 -3.65
CA CYS A 270 16.31 0.63 -3.07
C CYS A 270 17.46 0.95 -4.06
N PRO A 271 18.41 1.83 -3.72
CA PRO A 271 19.45 2.25 -4.67
C PRO A 271 20.51 1.16 -4.90
N GLY A 272 20.44 0.06 -4.14
CA GLY A 272 21.35 -1.09 -4.23
C GLY A 272 20.63 -2.36 -4.67
N THR A 273 21.25 -3.51 -4.36
CA THR A 273 20.66 -4.82 -4.59
C THR A 273 19.68 -5.14 -3.48
N ALA A 274 18.40 -5.31 -3.84
CA ALA A 274 17.41 -5.86 -2.93
C ALA A 274 17.62 -7.37 -2.80
N VAL A 275 18.05 -7.81 -1.61
CA VAL A 275 18.25 -9.23 -1.32
C VAL A 275 17.04 -9.75 -0.55
N LEU A 276 16.49 -10.86 -1.00
CA LEU A 276 15.40 -11.54 -0.32
C LEU A 276 15.99 -12.41 0.80
N ARG A 277 15.52 -12.22 2.03
CA ARG A 277 15.93 -13.02 3.19
C ARG A 277 14.71 -13.72 3.79
N PRO A 278 14.85 -14.99 4.21
CA PRO A 278 13.79 -15.66 4.97
C PRO A 278 13.67 -15.00 6.35
N ILE A 279 12.46 -14.96 6.88
CA ILE A 279 12.22 -14.59 8.27
C ILE A 279 12.59 -15.78 9.14
N GLU A 280 13.45 -15.57 10.13
CA GLU A 280 13.83 -16.61 11.09
C GLU A 280 12.65 -16.91 12.01
N CYS A 281 12.34 -18.20 12.16
CA CYS A 281 11.30 -18.66 13.05
C CYS A 281 11.87 -18.86 14.45
N LEU A 282 11.15 -18.34 15.44
CA LEU A 282 11.57 -18.43 16.84
C LEU A 282 11.43 -19.85 17.38
N ASP A 283 10.42 -20.58 16.90
CA ASP A 283 10.10 -21.95 17.30
C ASP A 283 10.08 -22.89 16.09
N SER A 284 10.17 -24.19 16.34
CA SER A 284 10.14 -25.24 15.30
C SER A 284 8.91 -25.23 14.39
N SER A 285 7.81 -24.61 14.84
CA SER A 285 6.56 -24.54 14.09
C SER A 285 6.48 -23.36 13.13
N CYS A 286 7.37 -22.35 13.24
CA CYS A 286 7.03 -20.98 12.83
C CYS A 286 5.62 -20.55 13.34
#